data_AF-A0A2N1WFY0-F1
#
_entry.id   AF-A0A2N1WFY0-F1
#
_cell.length_a   1.000
_cell.length_b   1.000
_cell.length_c   1.000
_cell.angle_alpha   90.00
_cell.angle_beta   90.00
_cell.angle_gamma   90.00
#
_symmetry.space_group_name_H-M   'P 1'
#
loop_
_entity.id
_entity.type
_entity.pdbx_description
1 polymer ?
#
loop_
_entity_poly.entity_id
_entity_poly.type
_entity_poly.pdbx_seq_one_letter_code
_entity_poly.pdbx_strand_id
1 'polypeptide(L)'
;MSAQARDYYVDITNQTGFTIFYLHVSPGTAKSWEEDVLGNDVIIDGGTMRVTLSGYKSPIFDIRLVDEDGDTYTFWNVDVSQQDLVVTLDDLD
;
A
#
# COMPACT_ATOMS: atom_id res chain seq x y z
N MET A 1 4.72 0.30 -28.91
CA MET A 1 5.51 1.25 -28.09
C MET A 1 5.85 0.57 -26.78
N SER A 2 7.12 0.56 -26.39
CA SER A 2 7.57 -0.07 -25.14
C SER A 2 7.22 0.85 -23.97
N ALA A 3 6.44 0.39 -23.00
CA ALA A 3 6.28 1.11 -21.73
C ALA A 3 7.64 1.15 -21.02
N GLN A 4 8.16 2.35 -20.77
CA GLN A 4 9.38 2.57 -20.01
C GLN A 4 9.08 2.39 -18.53
N ALA A 5 10.04 1.83 -17.79
CA ALA A 5 9.98 1.82 -16.33
C ALA A 5 10.00 3.26 -15.81
N ARG A 6 9.19 3.52 -14.78
CA ARG A 6 9.03 4.82 -14.13
C ARG A 6 9.02 4.62 -12.62
N ASP A 7 9.21 5.73 -11.93
CA ASP A 7 9.09 5.78 -10.49
C ASP A 7 7.72 6.37 -10.15
N TYR A 8 7.06 5.76 -9.18
CA TYR A 8 5.78 6.16 -8.62
C TYR A 8 5.91 6.32 -7.11
N TYR A 9 4.88 6.87 -6.50
CA TYR A 9 4.71 6.83 -5.06
C TYR A 9 3.24 6.80 -4.72
N VAL A 10 2.91 6.40 -3.50
CA VAL A 10 1.58 6.53 -2.90
C VAL A 10 1.76 6.96 -1.46
N ASP A 11 1.01 7.98 -1.04
CA ASP A 11 0.86 8.28 0.38
C ASP A 11 -0.29 7.44 0.95
N ILE A 12 -0.04 6.77 2.07
CA ILE A 12 -1.01 5.90 2.73
C ILE A 12 -1.25 6.44 4.12
N THR A 13 -2.46 6.93 4.37
CA THR A 13 -2.92 7.45 5.65
C THR A 13 -3.74 6.41 6.38
N ASN A 14 -3.36 6.10 7.62
CA ASN A 14 -4.12 5.23 8.50
C ASN A 14 -5.17 6.03 9.29
N GLN A 15 -6.45 5.68 9.17
CA GLN A 15 -7.58 6.19 9.95
C GLN A 15 -8.46 5.03 10.44
N THR A 16 -7.85 3.88 10.71
CA THR A 16 -8.55 2.69 11.21
C THR A 16 -8.80 2.77 12.73
N GLY A 17 -8.08 3.63 13.45
CA GLY A 17 -8.05 3.61 14.91
C GLY A 17 -7.07 2.59 15.51
N PHE A 18 -6.41 1.77 14.68
CA PHE A 18 -5.44 0.74 15.09
C PHE A 18 -4.07 1.01 14.48
N THR A 19 -2.99 0.53 15.10
CA THR A 19 -1.64 0.69 14.53
C THR A 19 -1.40 -0.31 13.39
N ILE A 20 -0.95 0.14 12.22
CA ILE A 20 -0.52 -0.74 11.13
C ILE A 20 0.92 -1.21 11.36
N PHE A 21 1.12 -2.53 11.43
CA PHE A 21 2.43 -3.16 11.60
C PHE A 21 3.05 -3.65 10.30
N TYR A 22 2.24 -4.04 9.31
CA TYR A 22 2.74 -4.51 8.02
C TYR A 22 2.01 -3.84 6.86
N LEU A 23 2.75 -3.52 5.81
CA LEU A 23 2.23 -2.97 4.57
C LEU A 23 2.91 -3.68 3.39
N HIS A 24 2.12 -4.44 2.65
CA HIS A 24 2.56 -5.13 1.45
C HIS A 24 2.08 -4.36 0.23
N VAL A 25 2.98 -4.12 -0.72
CA VAL A 25 2.65 -3.50 -2.01
C VAL A 25 3.23 -4.37 -3.11
N SER A 26 2.41 -4.76 -4.07
CA SER A 26 2.84 -5.59 -5.21
C SER A 26 2.25 -5.08 -6.52
N PRO A 27 2.89 -5.30 -7.67
CA PRO A 27 2.28 -4.96 -8.96
C PRO A 27 0.91 -5.64 -9.10
N GLY A 28 -0.11 -4.97 -9.63
CA GLY A 28 -1.48 -5.54 -9.73
C GLY A 28 -1.62 -6.76 -10.66
N THR A 29 -0.52 -7.22 -11.27
CA THR A 29 -0.46 -8.47 -12.05
C THR A 29 0.34 -9.58 -11.35
N ALA A 30 0.91 -9.28 -10.18
CA ALA A 30 1.60 -10.25 -9.35
C ALA A 30 0.61 -11.29 -8.82
N LYS A 31 1.11 -12.49 -8.52
CA LYS A 31 0.31 -13.62 -7.99
C LYS A 31 0.53 -13.86 -6.49
N SER A 32 1.41 -13.09 -5.89
CA SER A 32 1.83 -13.19 -4.50
C SER A 32 2.22 -11.80 -4.00
N TRP A 33 1.95 -11.54 -2.72
CA TRP A 33 2.45 -10.35 -2.04
C TRP A 33 3.98 -10.30 -2.08
N GLU A 34 4.51 -9.10 -2.17
CA GLU A 34 5.94 -8.84 -2.00
C GLU A 34 6.28 -8.61 -0.52
N GLU A 35 7.52 -8.23 -0.24
CA GLU A 35 8.02 -7.92 1.09
C GLU A 35 7.22 -6.79 1.76
N ASP A 36 7.24 -6.76 3.09
CA ASP A 36 6.73 -5.63 3.86
C ASP A 36 7.59 -4.38 3.61
N VAL A 37 6.92 -3.26 3.32
CA VAL A 37 7.58 -1.98 2.99
C VAL A 37 7.86 -1.13 4.23
N LEU A 38 7.29 -1.44 5.40
CA LEU A 38 7.55 -0.71 6.64
C LEU A 38 8.85 -1.14 7.31
N GLY A 39 9.21 -2.42 7.25
CA GLY A 39 10.41 -2.95 7.88
C GLY A 39 10.31 -2.90 9.40
N ASN A 40 10.90 -1.87 10.02
CA ASN A 40 10.83 -1.66 11.48
C ASN A 40 9.92 -0.48 11.87
N ASP A 41 9.37 0.23 10.87
CA ASP A 41 8.45 1.34 11.10
C ASP A 41 7.02 0.82 11.26
N VAL A 42 6.12 1.70 11.73
CA VAL A 42 4.68 1.44 11.86
C VAL A 42 3.90 2.68 11.42
N ILE A 43 2.64 2.51 11.02
CA ILE A 43 1.74 3.63 10.77
C ILE A 43 0.72 3.69 11.90
N ILE A 44 0.96 4.55 12.88
CA ILE A 44 -0.02 4.83 13.95
C ILE A 44 -1.31 5.42 13.37
N ASP A 45 -2.40 5.37 14.13
CA ASP A 45 -3.65 6.05 13.75
C ASP A 45 -3.41 7.56 13.49
N GLY A 46 -4.01 8.07 12.42
CA GLY A 46 -3.77 9.41 11.87
C GLY A 46 -2.42 9.60 11.16
N GLY A 47 -1.53 8.60 11.22
CA GLY A 47 -0.22 8.62 10.57
C GLY A 47 -0.31 8.47 9.05
N THR A 48 0.69 8.99 8.35
CA THR A 48 0.84 8.82 6.90
C THR A 48 2.24 8.37 6.56
N MET A 49 2.35 7.35 5.70
CA MET A 49 3.62 6.86 5.16
C MET A 49 3.63 7.03 3.64
N ARG A 50 4.75 7.51 3.10
CA ARG A 50 5.00 7.51 1.66
C ARG A 50 5.71 6.24 1.25
N VAL A 51 5.09 5.47 0.35
CA VAL A 51 5.75 4.33 -0.31
C VAL A 51 6.29 4.77 -1.65
N THR A 52 7.59 4.59 -1.89
CA THR A 52 8.21 4.85 -3.19
C THR A 52 8.32 3.56 -4.00
N LEU A 53 7.84 3.58 -5.24
CA LEU A 53 7.74 2.41 -6.11
C LEU A 53 8.57 2.67 -7.37
N SER A 54 9.83 2.24 -7.36
CA SER A 54 10.79 2.55 -8.43
C SER A 54 10.91 1.43 -9.47
N GLY A 55 11.07 1.82 -10.73
CA GLY A 55 11.37 0.88 -11.82
C GLY A 55 10.17 0.09 -12.38
N TYR A 56 8.94 0.53 -12.12
CA TYR A 56 7.73 -0.16 -12.58
C TYR A 56 7.21 0.39 -13.90
N LYS A 57 6.66 -0.49 -14.75
CA LYS A 57 6.06 -0.10 -16.05
C LYS A 57 4.60 0.31 -15.94
N SER A 58 3.93 -0.12 -14.88
CA SER A 58 2.51 0.08 -14.62
C SER A 58 2.36 0.84 -13.30
N PRO A 59 1.44 1.82 -13.20
CA PRO A 59 1.09 2.46 -11.93
C PRO A 59 0.05 1.64 -11.13
N ILE A 60 -0.33 0.45 -11.59
CA ILE A 60 -1.35 -0.36 -10.94
C ILE A 60 -0.71 -1.32 -9.95
N PHE A 61 -1.09 -1.19 -8.67
CA PHE A 61 -0.59 -1.98 -7.56
C PHE A 61 -1.73 -2.54 -6.71
N ASP A 62 -1.48 -3.69 -6.10
CA ASP A 62 -2.27 -4.22 -5.01
C ASP A 62 -1.59 -3.83 -3.69
N ILE A 63 -2.38 -3.41 -2.72
CA ILE A 63 -1.92 -2.93 -1.41
C ILE A 63 -2.66 -3.71 -0.33
N ARG A 64 -1.91 -4.23 0.66
CA ARG A 64 -2.48 -4.85 1.85
C ARG A 64 -1.83 -4.30 3.10
N LEU A 65 -2.64 -3.94 4.08
CA LEU A 65 -2.21 -3.54 5.41
C LEU A 65 -2.59 -4.62 6.41
N VAL A 66 -1.80 -4.76 7.47
CA VAL A 66 -2.09 -5.61 8.62
C VAL A 66 -1.89 -4.80 9.89
N ASP A 67 -2.92 -4.75 10.74
CA ASP A 67 -2.85 -4.01 12.00
C ASP A 67 -2.28 -4.84 13.16
N GLU A 68 -2.23 -4.21 14.34
CA GLU A 68 -1.67 -4.78 15.56
C GLU A 68 -2.42 -6.01 16.10
N ASP A 69 -3.69 -6.18 15.72
CA ASP A 69 -4.51 -7.33 16.08
C ASP A 69 -4.46 -8.44 15.02
N GLY A 70 -3.80 -8.17 13.89
CA GLY A 70 -3.64 -9.10 12.77
C GLY A 70 -4.78 -9.03 11.74
N ASP A 71 -5.65 -8.04 11.86
CA ASP A 71 -6.72 -7.76 10.91
C ASP A 71 -6.15 -7.13 9.64
N THR A 72 -6.81 -7.37 8.50
CA THR A 72 -6.28 -6.99 7.18
C THR A 72 -7.21 -6.06 6.42
N TYR A 73 -6.59 -5.18 5.63
CA TYR A 73 -7.26 -4.19 4.78
C TYR A 73 -6.66 -4.32 3.39
N THR A 74 -7.44 -4.80 2.41
CA THR A 74 -6.90 -5.14 1.07
C THR A 74 -7.50 -4.29 -0.04
N PHE A 75 -6.63 -3.64 -0.82
CA PHE A 75 -6.98 -2.82 -1.98
C PHE A 75 -6.39 -3.41 -3.26
N TRP A 76 -7.25 -3.76 -4.20
CA TRP A 76 -6.86 -4.36 -5.47
C TRP A 76 -6.83 -3.34 -6.60
N ASN A 77 -5.84 -3.43 -7.48
CA ASN A 77 -5.71 -2.64 -8.70
C ASN A 77 -5.76 -1.12 -8.50
N VAL A 78 -5.10 -0.62 -7.46
CA VAL A 78 -4.98 0.81 -7.17
C VAL A 78 -4.06 1.47 -8.20
N ASP A 79 -4.54 2.51 -8.89
CA ASP A 79 -3.70 3.38 -9.72
C ASP A 79 -3.04 4.46 -8.85
N VAL A 80 -1.80 4.19 -8.42
CA VAL A 80 -1.04 5.09 -7.53
C VAL A 80 -0.63 6.40 -8.19
N SER A 81 -0.81 6.54 -9.51
CA SER A 81 -0.51 7.79 -10.21
C SER A 81 -1.66 8.80 -10.16
N GLN A 82 -2.84 8.37 -9.68
CA GLN A 82 -4.06 9.18 -9.69
C GLN A 82 -4.52 9.58 -8.28
N GLN A 83 -4.23 8.76 -7.28
CA GLN A 83 -4.71 8.99 -5.92
C GLN A 83 -3.79 8.38 -4.86
N ASP A 84 -3.81 9.04 -3.71
CA ASP A 84 -3.32 8.51 -2.44
C ASP A 84 -4.39 7.61 -1.79
N LEU A 85 -4.00 6.88 -0.75
CA LEU A 85 -4.87 5.94 -0.05
C LEU A 85 -5.15 6.41 1.38
N VAL A 86 -6.42 6.44 1.76
CA VAL A 86 -6.84 6.60 3.15
C VAL A 86 -7.52 5.31 3.57
N VAL A 87 -6.98 4.65 4.58
CA VAL A 87 -7.47 3.36 5.08
C VAL A 87 -8.31 3.60 6.33
N THR A 88 -9.50 3.05 6.35
CA THR A 88 -10.49 3.23 7.42
C THR A 88 -11.03 1.86 7.87
N LEU A 89 -11.83 1.85 8.93
CA LEU A 89 -12.52 0.62 9.36
C LEU A 89 -13.52 0.08 8.35
N ASP A 90 -14.00 0.91 7.41
CA ASP A 90 -14.88 0.45 6.34
C ASP A 90 -14.15 -0.44 5.32
N ASP A 91 -12.81 -0.45 5.35
CA ASP A 91 -11.95 -1.21 4.44
C ASP A 91 -11.48 -2.57 5.03
N LEU A 92 -11.99 -2.95 6.21
CA LEU A 92 -11.67 -4.22 6.86
C LEU A 92 -12.17 -5.41 6.02
N ASP A 93 -11.31 -6.43 5.83
CA ASP A 93 -11.59 -7.63 5.03
C ASP A 93 -12.65 -8.59 5.64
#